data_AF-A0A833ZCR2-F1
#
_entry.id   AF-A0A833ZCR2-F1
#
_cell.length_a   1.000
_cell.length_b   1.000
_cell.length_c   1.000
_cell.angle_alpha   90.00
_cell.angle_beta   90.00
_cell.angle_gamma   90.00
#
_symmetry.space_group_name_H-M   'P 1'
#
loop_
_entity.id
_entity.type
_entity.pdbx_description
1 polymer ?
#
loop_
_entity_poly.entity_id
_entity_poly.type
_entity_poly.pdbx_seq_one_letter_code
_entity_poly.pdbx_strand_id
1 'polypeptide(L)'
;MDRETRVFAESHFRSLRGRLPSRVCPTPDRVDFIENPDSFSYADFFKGYLLPNLPCVFSSAFTEGWGSRKHWVTPSGKPDFDYLLQNYGDVVVPVANCGVQEYNSNPKEHMPLRDYISYWKEFIQGHYSSPRGCLYLKDWHLCRDSSAEGIFTLPVYFSSDWLNEYWDTLDVDDYRFIYMGPTGTW
;
A
#
# COMPACT_ATOMS: atom_id res chain seq x y z
N MET A 1 5.70 0.76 18.79
CA MET A 1 5.12 1.80 19.70
C MET A 1 6.10 2.18 20.80
N ASP A 2 6.34 3.47 21.03
CA ASP A 2 7.19 3.95 22.13
C ASP A 2 6.49 3.92 23.51
N ARG A 3 7.27 4.03 24.58
CA ARG A 3 6.77 3.92 25.96
C ARG A 3 5.78 5.03 26.32
N GLU A 4 6.00 6.26 25.84
CA GLU A 4 5.13 7.39 26.15
C GLU A 4 3.75 7.18 25.53
N THR A 5 3.73 6.81 24.25
CA THR A 5 2.50 6.52 23.52
C THR A 5 1.71 5.39 24.15
N ARG A 6 2.38 4.31 24.60
CA ARG A 6 1.74 3.21 25.33
C ARG A 6 1.07 3.68 26.62
N VAL A 7 1.78 4.46 27.44
CA VAL A 7 1.24 4.97 28.72
C VAL A 7 0.04 5.87 28.48
N PHE A 8 0.10 6.73 27.45
CA PHE A 8 -1.01 7.59 27.06
C PHE A 8 -2.23 6.76 26.63
N ALA A 9 -2.04 5.77 25.74
CA ALA A 9 -3.11 4.89 25.27
C ALA A 9 -3.77 4.14 26.42
N GLU A 10 -2.99 3.54 27.32
CA GLU A 10 -3.51 2.83 28.50
C GLU A 10 -4.35 3.74 29.39
N SER A 11 -3.88 4.96 29.65
CA SER A 11 -4.63 5.95 30.43
C SER A 11 -5.93 6.34 29.73
N HIS A 12 -5.89 6.59 28.43
CA HIS A 12 -7.06 6.96 27.62
C HIS A 12 -8.14 5.88 27.69
N PHE A 13 -7.79 4.63 27.38
CA PHE A 13 -8.77 3.53 27.38
C PHE A 13 -9.27 3.16 28.78
N ARG A 14 -8.43 3.26 29.83
CA ARG A 14 -8.89 3.12 31.22
C ARG A 14 -9.93 4.17 31.59
N SER A 15 -9.74 5.42 31.15
CA SER A 15 -10.67 6.52 31.41
C SER A 15 -12.04 6.31 30.75
N LEU A 16 -12.08 5.63 29.60
CA LEU A 16 -13.32 5.34 28.87
C LEU A 16 -14.23 4.32 29.57
N ARG A 17 -13.73 3.55 30.56
CA ARG A 17 -14.49 2.52 31.32
C ARG A 17 -15.38 1.62 30.43
N GLY A 18 -14.91 1.25 29.25
CA GLY A 18 -15.66 0.38 28.31
C GLY A 18 -16.81 1.07 27.56
N ARG A 19 -16.95 2.40 27.62
CA ARG A 19 -17.85 3.14 26.74
C ARG A 19 -17.20 3.29 25.38
N LEU A 20 -17.82 2.74 24.34
CA LEU A 20 -17.43 3.03 22.97
C LEU A 20 -17.65 4.53 22.70
N PRO A 21 -16.75 5.21 21.96
CA PRO A 21 -16.98 6.57 21.51
C PRO A 21 -18.30 6.61 20.75
N SER A 22 -19.28 7.39 21.23
CA SER A 22 -20.59 7.53 20.59
C SER A 22 -20.57 8.42 19.35
N ARG A 23 -19.42 9.00 19.02
CA ARG A 23 -19.24 9.90 17.88
C ARG A 23 -18.77 9.12 16.66
N VAL A 24 -19.67 9.02 15.68
CA VAL A 24 -19.27 8.86 14.29
C VAL A 24 -18.39 10.06 13.95
N CYS A 25 -17.14 9.81 13.55
CA CYS A 25 -16.26 10.89 13.12
C CYS A 25 -16.90 11.54 11.89
N PRO A 26 -17.19 12.85 11.91
CA PRO A 26 -17.69 13.53 10.73
C PRO A 26 -16.65 13.40 9.61
N THR A 27 -17.13 13.31 8.36
CA THR A 27 -16.24 13.35 7.19
C THR A 27 -15.39 14.62 7.29
N PRO A 28 -14.05 14.52 7.34
CA PRO A 28 -13.21 15.68 7.50
C PRO A 28 -13.31 16.56 6.25
N ASP A 29 -13.53 17.87 6.43
CA ASP A 29 -13.59 18.84 5.33
C ASP A 29 -12.25 18.97 4.58
N ARG A 30 -11.15 18.62 5.23
CA ARG A 30 -9.79 18.62 4.71
C ARG A 30 -8.99 17.48 5.34
N VAL A 31 -8.08 16.90 4.57
CA VAL A 31 -7.13 15.89 5.04
C VAL A 31 -5.78 16.57 5.26
N ASP A 32 -5.21 16.41 6.45
CA ASP A 32 -3.91 16.98 6.77
C ASP A 32 -2.79 16.37 5.92
N PHE A 33 -1.84 17.20 5.51
CA PHE A 33 -0.66 16.79 4.75
C PHE A 33 0.59 16.96 5.61
N ILE A 34 1.24 15.85 5.95
CA ILE A 34 2.44 15.80 6.77
C ILE A 34 3.66 15.86 5.88
N GLU A 35 4.39 16.98 5.94
CA GLU A 35 5.46 17.27 5.00
C GLU A 35 6.78 16.59 5.37
N ASN A 36 7.21 16.64 6.63
CA ASN A 36 8.55 16.23 7.04
C ASN A 36 8.53 15.13 8.11
N PRO A 37 9.18 13.97 7.87
CA PRO A 37 9.30 12.90 8.87
C PRO A 37 10.06 13.33 10.15
N ASP A 38 11.02 14.25 10.05
CA ASP A 38 11.85 14.66 11.19
C ASP A 38 11.08 15.47 12.23
N SER A 39 10.00 16.13 11.82
CA SER A 39 9.15 16.95 12.70
C SER A 39 7.89 16.23 13.17
N PHE A 40 7.72 14.95 12.86
CA PHE A 40 6.48 14.23 13.10
C PHE A 40 6.75 12.88 13.77
N SER A 41 6.47 12.78 15.07
CA SER A 41 6.75 11.57 15.84
C SER A 41 5.64 10.53 15.76
N TYR A 42 5.92 9.29 16.19
CA TYR A 42 4.90 8.27 16.38
C TYR A 42 3.80 8.73 17.35
N ALA A 43 4.17 9.46 18.40
CA ALA A 43 3.23 9.97 19.40
C ALA A 43 2.28 11.02 18.79
N ASP A 44 2.79 11.89 17.90
CA ASP A 44 1.98 12.86 17.16
C ASP A 44 0.99 12.13 16.25
N PHE A 45 1.47 11.12 15.51
CA PHE A 45 0.61 10.29 14.65
C PHE A 45 -0.49 9.57 15.45
N PHE A 46 -0.13 8.96 16.57
CA PHE A 46 -1.07 8.21 17.39
C PHE A 46 -2.13 9.13 18.00
N LYS A 47 -1.71 10.21 18.65
CA LYS A 47 -2.62 11.14 19.36
C LYS A 47 -3.47 11.95 18.38
N GLY A 48 -2.90 12.38 17.27
CA GLY A 48 -3.55 13.25 16.28
C GLY A 48 -4.43 12.52 15.27
N TYR A 49 -4.11 11.27 14.92
CA TYR A 49 -4.75 10.58 13.78
C TYR A 49 -5.28 9.19 14.14
N LEU A 50 -4.45 8.28 14.67
CA LEU A 50 -4.90 6.90 14.94
C LEU A 50 -6.00 6.84 16.00
N LEU A 51 -5.79 7.48 17.15
CA LEU A 51 -6.73 7.44 18.26
C LEU A 51 -8.08 8.11 17.93
N PRO A 52 -8.13 9.31 17.33
CA PRO A 52 -9.39 9.91 16.91
C PRO A 52 -9.93 9.33 15.59
N ASN A 53 -9.23 8.40 14.94
CA ASN A 53 -9.58 7.80 13.66
C ASN A 53 -9.77 8.84 12.53
N LEU A 54 -8.78 9.73 12.38
CA LEU A 54 -8.74 10.77 11.34
C LEU A 54 -7.69 10.44 10.27
N PRO A 55 -8.00 10.64 8.97
CA PRO A 55 -7.04 10.43 7.90
C PRO A 55 -6.00 11.56 7.84
N CYS A 56 -4.79 11.21 7.40
CA CYS A 56 -3.75 12.15 6.97
C CYS A 56 -3.00 11.59 5.76
N VAL A 57 -2.31 12.46 5.02
CA VAL A 57 -1.44 12.11 3.90
C VAL A 57 0.01 12.40 4.28
N PHE A 58 0.89 11.41 4.11
CA PHE A 58 2.33 11.61 4.24
C PHE A 58 2.93 12.05 2.91
N SER A 59 3.87 12.98 2.95
CA SER A 59 4.62 13.39 1.76
C SER A 59 5.51 12.26 1.23
N SER A 60 6.08 12.47 0.04
CA SER A 60 7.05 11.55 -0.55
C SER A 60 8.34 11.40 0.26
N ALA A 61 8.64 12.31 1.20
CA ALA A 61 9.82 12.22 2.06
C ALA A 61 9.80 10.95 2.94
N PHE A 62 8.62 10.51 3.37
CA PHE A 62 8.44 9.31 4.21
C PHE A 62 8.80 8.00 3.50
N THR A 63 8.87 8.02 2.18
CA THR A 63 9.13 6.83 1.34
C THR A 63 10.39 6.96 0.50
N GLU A 64 11.14 8.06 0.62
CA GLU A 64 12.33 8.33 -0.20
C GLU A 64 13.39 7.22 -0.14
N GLY A 65 13.49 6.56 1.02
CA GLY A 65 14.41 5.44 1.23
C GLY A 65 14.02 4.14 0.52
N TRP A 66 12.77 3.97 0.08
CA TRP A 66 12.24 2.71 -0.45
C TRP A 66 12.95 2.29 -1.74
N GLY A 67 13.35 1.02 -1.83
CA GLY A 67 14.01 0.53 -3.04
C GLY A 67 13.08 0.44 -4.25
N SER A 68 11.78 0.18 -4.04
CA SER A 68 10.77 0.28 -5.10
C SER A 68 10.75 1.68 -5.74
N ARG A 69 10.89 2.74 -4.95
CA ARG A 69 11.00 4.11 -5.47
C ARG A 69 12.29 4.38 -6.24
N LYS A 70 13.37 3.70 -5.87
CA LYS A 70 14.70 3.85 -6.51
C LYS A 70 14.83 3.04 -7.79
N HIS A 71 14.13 1.91 -7.88
CA HIS A 71 14.36 0.91 -8.93
C HIS A 71 13.17 0.67 -9.85
N TRP A 72 11.93 0.85 -9.39
CA TRP A 72 10.74 0.57 -10.21
C TRP A 72 10.25 1.80 -10.97
N VAL A 73 10.94 2.92 -10.85
CA VAL A 73 10.54 4.21 -11.43
C VAL A 73 11.70 4.81 -12.21
N THR A 74 11.44 5.21 -13.45
CA THR A 74 12.41 5.90 -14.29
C THR A 74 12.62 7.35 -13.84
N PRO A 75 13.69 8.04 -14.30
CA PRO A 75 13.89 9.47 -14.01
C PRO A 75 12.73 10.37 -14.46
N SER A 76 11.88 9.93 -15.39
CA SER A 76 10.68 10.65 -15.84
C SER A 76 9.42 10.36 -15.02
N GLY A 77 9.55 9.60 -13.93
CA GLY A 77 8.43 9.26 -13.04
C GLY A 77 7.49 8.20 -13.62
N LYS A 78 7.94 7.39 -14.57
CA LYS A 78 7.16 6.29 -15.17
C LYS A 78 7.61 4.94 -14.60
N PRO A 79 6.77 3.89 -14.63
CA PRO A 79 7.22 2.55 -14.28
C PRO A 79 8.44 2.13 -15.11
N ASP A 80 9.48 1.63 -14.46
CA ASP A 80 10.63 1.02 -15.12
C ASP A 80 10.31 -0.42 -15.49
N PHE A 81 9.69 -0.59 -16.66
CA PHE A 81 9.29 -1.91 -17.13
C PHE A 81 10.47 -2.84 -17.39
N ASP A 82 11.65 -2.32 -17.75
CA ASP A 82 12.79 -3.17 -18.06
C ASP A 82 13.39 -3.75 -16.78
N TYR A 83 13.51 -2.94 -15.72
CA TYR A 83 13.86 -3.43 -14.38
C TYR A 83 12.85 -4.46 -13.87
N LEU A 84 11.54 -4.16 -13.98
CA LEU A 84 10.49 -5.06 -13.50
C LEU A 84 10.47 -6.39 -14.27
N LEU A 85 10.67 -6.37 -15.59
CA LEU A 85 10.77 -7.58 -16.41
C LEU A 85 12.01 -8.41 -16.05
N GLN A 86 13.15 -7.75 -15.86
CA GLN A 86 14.40 -8.43 -15.52
C GLN A 86 14.33 -9.16 -14.17
N ASN A 87 13.69 -8.55 -13.17
CA ASN A 87 13.69 -9.07 -11.80
C ASN A 87 12.46 -9.93 -11.48
N TYR A 88 11.32 -9.67 -12.11
CA TYR A 88 10.04 -10.27 -11.75
C TYR A 88 9.21 -10.77 -12.94
N GLY A 89 9.74 -10.73 -14.17
CA GLY A 89 8.97 -11.01 -15.39
C GLY A 89 8.30 -12.38 -15.41
N ASP A 90 8.90 -13.40 -14.78
CA ASP A 90 8.37 -14.76 -14.68
C ASP A 90 7.46 -15.00 -13.48
N VAL A 91 7.34 -14.03 -12.57
CA VAL A 91 6.44 -14.15 -11.42
C VAL A 91 5.00 -14.09 -11.91
N VAL A 92 4.20 -15.07 -11.49
CA VAL A 92 2.76 -15.10 -11.76
C VAL A 92 2.07 -14.14 -10.79
N VAL A 93 1.36 -13.15 -11.33
CA VAL A 93 0.75 -12.06 -10.57
C VAL A 93 -0.77 -12.04 -10.73
N PRO A 94 -1.52 -11.62 -9.69
CA PRO A 94 -2.96 -11.44 -9.76
C PRO A 94 -3.33 -10.15 -10.52
N VAL A 95 -4.15 -10.30 -11.56
CA VAL A 95 -4.58 -9.20 -12.44
C VAL A 95 -6.10 -9.18 -12.55
N ALA A 96 -6.72 -8.11 -12.07
CA ALA A 96 -8.15 -7.87 -12.16
C ALA A 96 -8.51 -7.14 -13.46
N ASN A 97 -9.68 -7.43 -14.03
CA ASN A 97 -10.24 -6.64 -15.14
C ASN A 97 -11.27 -5.62 -14.62
N CYS A 98 -10.87 -4.35 -14.55
CA CYS A 98 -11.70 -3.24 -14.09
C CYS A 98 -12.91 -2.96 -15.02
N GLY A 99 -12.91 -3.49 -16.25
CA GLY A 99 -14.01 -3.35 -17.21
C GLY A 99 -15.12 -4.41 -17.06
N VAL A 100 -14.92 -5.42 -16.23
CA VAL A 100 -15.89 -6.49 -15.98
C VAL A 100 -16.26 -6.48 -14.51
N GLN A 101 -17.55 -6.38 -14.21
CA GLN A 101 -18.07 -6.50 -12.86
C GLN A 101 -18.74 -7.87 -12.72
N GLU A 102 -18.25 -8.67 -11.77
CA GLU A 102 -18.81 -9.96 -11.44
C GLU A 102 -19.01 -10.02 -9.92
N TYR A 103 -20.26 -10.00 -9.46
CA TYR A 103 -20.65 -10.11 -8.05
C TYR A 103 -19.79 -9.26 -7.08
N ASN A 104 -19.88 -7.93 -7.18
CA ASN A 104 -19.13 -6.96 -6.35
C ASN A 104 -17.59 -7.10 -6.40
N SER A 105 -17.05 -7.87 -7.35
CA SER A 105 -15.61 -8.00 -7.57
C SER A 105 -15.27 -7.90 -9.06
N ASN A 106 -13.99 -7.69 -9.34
CA ASN A 106 -13.45 -7.80 -10.69
C ASN A 106 -12.83 -9.21 -10.81
N PRO A 107 -13.15 -9.98 -11.86
CA PRO A 107 -12.55 -11.29 -12.05
C PRO A 107 -11.02 -11.14 -12.11
N LYS A 108 -10.32 -11.98 -11.34
CA LYS A 108 -8.86 -12.01 -11.27
C LYS A 108 -8.32 -13.16 -12.10
N GLU A 109 -7.46 -12.84 -13.05
CA GLU A 109 -6.63 -13.80 -13.76
C GLU A 109 -5.24 -13.83 -13.13
N HIS A 110 -4.60 -14.99 -13.14
CA HIS A 110 -3.19 -15.12 -12.77
C HIS A 110 -2.38 -15.25 -14.05
N MET A 111 -1.43 -14.35 -14.27
CA MET A 111 -0.57 -14.36 -15.47
C MET A 111 0.86 -13.96 -15.13
N PRO A 112 1.87 -14.40 -15.91
CA PRO A 112 3.22 -13.88 -15.78
C PRO A 112 3.27 -12.35 -15.85
N LEU A 113 4.07 -11.71 -15.01
CA LEU A 113 4.22 -10.24 -15.02
C LEU A 113 4.66 -9.73 -16.40
N ARG A 114 5.47 -10.50 -17.14
CA ARG A 114 5.85 -10.18 -18.51
C ARG A 114 4.66 -10.00 -19.45
N ASP A 115 3.61 -10.80 -19.29
CA ASP A 115 2.41 -10.74 -20.13
C ASP A 115 1.57 -9.52 -19.74
N TYR A 116 1.49 -9.22 -18.44
CA TYR A 116 0.83 -8.02 -17.94
C TYR A 116 1.53 -6.73 -18.41
N ILE A 117 2.87 -6.68 -18.33
CA ILE A 117 3.66 -5.53 -18.80
C ILE A 117 3.54 -5.38 -20.33
N SER A 118 3.49 -6.49 -21.08
CA SER A 118 3.28 -6.45 -22.53
C SER A 118 1.92 -5.82 -22.86
N TYR A 119 0.85 -6.27 -22.18
CA TYR A 119 -0.46 -5.62 -22.25
C TYR A 119 -0.39 -4.13 -21.91
N TRP A 120 0.31 -3.74 -20.84
CA TRP A 120 0.37 -2.35 -20.41
C TRP A 120 1.09 -1.47 -21.44
N LYS A 121 2.19 -1.95 -22.03
CA LYS A 121 2.88 -1.26 -23.13
C LYS A 121 1.95 -1.08 -24.33
N GLU A 122 1.22 -2.13 -24.72
CA GLU A 122 0.22 -2.06 -25.80
C GLU A 122 -0.94 -1.11 -25.48
N PHE A 123 -1.43 -1.09 -24.24
CA PHE A 123 -2.50 -0.20 -23.78
C PHE A 123 -2.11 1.27 -23.93
N ILE A 124 -0.87 1.62 -23.60
CA ILE A 124 -0.33 2.98 -23.79
C ILE A 124 -0.25 3.32 -25.29
N GLN A 125 0.27 2.41 -26.12
CA GLN A 125 0.36 2.61 -27.57
C GLN A 125 -1.03 2.73 -28.23
N GLY A 126 -2.00 1.97 -27.73
CA GLY A 126 -3.40 1.96 -28.11
C GLY A 126 -4.23 3.14 -27.58
N HIS A 127 -3.58 4.22 -27.13
CA HIS A 127 -4.25 5.44 -26.61
C HIS A 127 -5.14 5.15 -25.40
N TYR A 128 -4.66 4.32 -24.48
CA TYR A 128 -5.35 3.89 -23.27
C TYR A 128 -6.65 3.12 -23.56
N SER A 129 -6.58 2.25 -24.57
CA SER A 129 -7.65 1.34 -24.97
C SER A 129 -7.08 -0.03 -25.32
N SER A 130 -7.79 -1.10 -24.97
CA SER A 130 -7.43 -2.47 -25.32
C SER A 130 -8.69 -3.34 -25.39
N PRO A 131 -8.76 -4.29 -26.33
CA PRO A 131 -9.85 -5.27 -26.36
C PRO A 131 -9.85 -6.19 -25.13
N ARG A 132 -8.72 -6.29 -24.41
CA ARG A 132 -8.63 -7.03 -23.12
C ARG A 132 -9.27 -6.27 -21.96
N GLY A 133 -9.69 -5.02 -22.16
CA GLY A 133 -10.22 -4.15 -21.13
C GLY A 133 -9.13 -3.38 -20.38
N CYS A 134 -9.47 -2.90 -19.17
CA CYS A 134 -8.59 -2.14 -18.28
C CYS A 134 -8.09 -3.09 -17.18
N LEU A 135 -6.85 -3.57 -17.29
CA LEU A 135 -6.30 -4.58 -16.38
C LEU A 135 -5.47 -3.94 -15.26
N TYR A 136 -5.69 -4.41 -14.04
CA TYR A 136 -5.09 -3.89 -12.82
C TYR A 136 -4.41 -5.01 -12.04
N LEU A 137 -3.08 -4.95 -11.89
CA LEU A 137 -2.36 -5.83 -10.99
C LEU A 137 -2.70 -5.40 -9.56
N LYS A 138 -3.38 -6.29 -8.83
CA LYS A 138 -3.98 -5.96 -7.54
C LYS A 138 -3.79 -7.09 -6.54
N ASP A 139 -3.35 -6.74 -5.33
CA ASP A 139 -3.15 -7.66 -4.21
C ASP A 139 -1.99 -8.65 -4.46
N TRP A 140 -0.89 -8.19 -5.07
CA TRP A 140 0.30 -9.05 -5.25
C TRP A 140 1.14 -9.13 -3.97
N HIS A 141 1.18 -10.33 -3.39
CA HIS A 141 1.96 -10.70 -2.19
C HIS A 141 3.43 -11.01 -2.49
N LEU A 142 4.17 -10.05 -3.05
CA LEU A 142 5.60 -10.28 -3.34
C LEU A 142 6.42 -10.53 -2.07
N CYS A 143 6.03 -9.95 -0.95
CA CYS A 143 6.78 -10.04 0.32
C CYS A 143 6.60 -11.39 1.04
N ARG A 144 5.63 -12.20 0.62
CA ARG A 144 5.44 -13.59 1.07
C ARG A 144 6.41 -14.52 0.38
N ASP A 145 6.57 -14.33 -0.93
CA ASP A 145 7.36 -15.24 -1.78
C ASP A 145 8.83 -14.78 -1.91
N SER A 146 9.16 -13.58 -1.42
CA SER A 146 10.50 -13.00 -1.44
C SER A 146 10.71 -12.02 -0.28
N SER A 147 11.96 -11.72 0.07
CA SER A 147 12.24 -10.76 1.14
C SER A 147 11.69 -9.37 0.81
N ALA A 148 10.96 -8.78 1.75
CA ALA A 148 10.57 -7.38 1.70
C ALA A 148 11.78 -6.43 1.77
N GLU A 149 12.93 -6.92 2.25
CA GLU A 149 14.17 -6.15 2.33
C GLU A 149 14.61 -5.69 0.94
N GLY A 150 14.68 -4.38 0.75
CA GLY A 150 15.02 -3.76 -0.53
C GLY A 150 13.82 -3.35 -1.39
N ILE A 151 12.59 -3.76 -1.06
CA ILE A 151 11.38 -3.24 -1.72
C ILE A 151 10.90 -1.97 -1.01
N PHE A 152 10.69 -2.05 0.30
CA PHE A 152 10.25 -0.93 1.11
C PHE A 152 10.84 -1.03 2.52
N THR A 153 10.70 0.05 3.28
CA THR A 153 10.99 0.06 4.71
C THR A 153 9.73 0.48 5.44
N LEU A 154 9.25 -0.34 6.37
CA LEU A 154 8.04 -0.06 7.15
C LEU A 154 8.23 1.25 7.94
N PRO A 155 7.45 2.31 7.65
CA PRO A 155 7.53 3.54 8.42
C PRO A 155 7.18 3.28 9.89
N VAL A 156 7.87 3.94 10.82
CA VAL A 156 7.67 3.75 12.27
C VAL A 156 6.22 3.92 12.71
N TYR A 157 5.46 4.78 12.02
CA TYR A 157 4.03 5.04 12.24
C TYR A 157 3.16 3.78 12.13
N PHE A 158 3.59 2.80 11.34
CA PHE A 158 2.90 1.53 11.10
C PHE A 158 3.61 0.34 11.76
N SER A 159 4.59 0.59 12.63
CA SER A 159 5.39 -0.47 13.29
C SER A 159 4.62 -1.31 14.32
N SER A 160 3.39 -0.95 14.68
CA SER A 160 2.55 -1.76 15.57
C SER A 160 1.73 -2.75 14.74
N ASP A 161 2.42 -3.61 14.01
CA ASP A 161 1.86 -4.48 12.97
C ASP A 161 1.79 -5.92 13.45
N TRP A 162 0.99 -6.13 14.50
CA TRP A 162 0.81 -7.43 15.15
C TRP A 162 0.37 -8.55 14.19
N LEU A 163 -0.26 -8.21 13.06
CA LEU A 163 -0.72 -9.17 12.08
C LEU A 163 0.44 -9.67 11.21
N ASN A 164 1.25 -8.77 10.64
CA ASN A 164 2.46 -9.20 9.92
C ASN A 164 3.51 -9.79 10.87
N GLU A 165 3.65 -9.31 12.12
CA GLU A 165 4.51 -9.95 13.12
C GLU A 165 4.14 -11.43 13.36
N TYR A 166 2.84 -11.72 13.40
CA TYR A 166 2.32 -13.08 13.51
C TYR A 166 2.62 -13.91 12.25
N TRP A 167 2.36 -13.36 11.06
CA TRP A 167 2.58 -14.09 9.81
C TRP A 167 4.05 -14.30 9.46
N ASP A 168 4.92 -13.32 9.73
CA ASP A 168 6.37 -13.43 9.59
C ASP A 168 6.92 -14.54 10.50
N THR A 169 6.29 -14.78 11.66
CA THR A 169 6.66 -15.89 12.56
C THR A 169 6.27 -17.26 11.98
N LEU A 170 5.17 -17.33 11.25
CA LEU A 170 4.68 -18.58 10.66
C LEU A 170 5.26 -18.87 9.28
N ASP A 171 5.74 -17.85 8.58
CA ASP A 171 6.23 -17.93 7.20
C ASP A 171 5.17 -18.51 6.22
N VAL A 172 3.93 -18.03 6.36
CA VAL A 172 2.77 -18.55 5.58
C VAL A 172 2.14 -17.49 4.68
N ASP A 173 2.02 -16.25 5.15
CA ASP A 173 1.30 -15.20 4.43
C ASP A 173 1.83 -13.80 4.75
N ASP A 174 1.25 -12.77 4.13
CA ASP A 174 1.48 -11.39 4.50
C ASP A 174 0.23 -10.50 4.31
N TYR A 175 0.27 -9.32 4.92
CA TYR A 175 -0.63 -8.20 4.66
C TYR A 175 0.15 -7.04 4.04
N ARG A 176 0.93 -7.34 2.99
CA ARG A 176 1.83 -6.43 2.27
C ARG A 176 1.61 -6.59 0.75
N PHE A 177 0.80 -5.71 0.20
CA PHE A 177 0.31 -5.83 -1.17
C PHE A 177 0.98 -4.84 -2.12
N ILE A 178 1.24 -5.29 -3.34
CA ILE A 178 1.63 -4.41 -4.46
C ILE A 178 0.45 -4.21 -5.40
N TYR A 179 0.35 -2.98 -5.89
CA TYR A 179 -0.65 -2.51 -6.83
C TYR A 179 0.04 -1.82 -7.99
N MET A 180 -0.32 -2.17 -9.22
CA MET A 180 0.19 -1.52 -10.42
C MET A 180 -0.88 -1.50 -11.50
N GLY A 181 -1.10 -0.34 -12.14
CA GLY A 181 -2.09 -0.20 -13.19
C GLY A 181 -1.92 1.04 -14.05
N PRO A 182 -2.32 0.99 -15.34
CA PRO A 182 -2.46 2.18 -16.15
C PRO A 182 -3.52 3.14 -15.58
N THR A 183 -3.55 4.36 -16.10
CA THR A 183 -4.66 5.29 -15.82
C THR A 183 -6.01 4.63 -16.11
N GLY A 184 -6.98 4.81 -15.22
CA GLY A 184 -8.33 4.23 -15.33
C GLY A 184 -8.54 2.90 -14.61
N THR A 185 -7.52 2.31 -13.99
CA THR A 185 -7.69 1.17 -13.08
C THR A 185 -8.25 1.59 -11.72
N TRP A 186 -8.99 0.69 -11.07
CA TRP A 186 -9.60 0.87 -9.74
C TRP A 186 -9.71 -0.47 -9.00
#